data_AF-A0E2B1-F1
#
_entry.id   AF-A0E2B1-F1
#
_cell.length_a   1.000
_cell.length_b   1.000
_cell.length_c   1.000
_cell.angle_alpha   90.00
_cell.angle_beta   90.00
_cell.angle_gamma   90.00
#
_symmetry.space_group_name_H-M   'P 1'
#
loop_
_entity.id
_entity.type
_entity.pdbx_description
1 polymer ?
#
loop_
_entity_poly.entity_id
_entity_poly.type
_entity_poly.pdbx_seq_one_letter_code
_entity_poly.pdbx_strand_id
1 'polypeptide(L)'
;MDIFGQPINLNLDLRSKYQTFLGGLVSMFIVFLLIGYSVNEIIGYTIQRGIQITQEGDQTKFNYDPDVLVLNNQNFIFAIRVEQDSFYQSPQFDIQVRQHQNSNEVSLELQQCTFQQFVSVLNSSQVLDFLEANQVNTWLCPKSEFSIELEGTPFCKF
;
A
#
# COMPACT_ATOMS: atom_id res chain seq x y z
N MET A 1 54.49 16.10 55.59
CA MET A 1 55.36 16.22 54.41
C MET A 1 54.48 16.55 53.23
N ASP A 2 54.63 17.76 52.74
CA ASP A 2 54.22 18.26 51.43
C ASP A 2 55.53 18.56 50.69
N ILE A 3 55.64 18.26 49.40
CA ILE A 3 56.75 18.64 48.50
C ILE A 3 56.32 18.32 47.05
N PHE A 4 55.52 19.24 46.51
CA PHE A 4 55.24 19.47 45.07
C PHE A 4 54.42 18.39 44.33
N GLY A 5 53.32 18.71 43.67
CA GLY A 5 52.80 20.03 43.37
C GLY A 5 51.45 19.91 42.70
N GLN A 6 50.60 20.87 43.07
CA GLN A 6 49.48 21.47 42.34
C GLN A 6 48.61 20.52 41.50
N PRO A 7 47.27 20.50 41.67
CA PRO A 7 46.44 20.01 40.59
C PRO A 7 46.80 20.85 39.38
N ILE A 8 47.32 20.22 38.32
CA ILE A 8 47.54 20.91 37.07
C ILE A 8 46.14 21.20 36.55
N ASN A 9 45.62 22.34 36.98
CA ASN A 9 44.50 22.99 36.38
C ASN A 9 45.05 23.54 35.07
N LEU A 10 45.18 22.64 34.09
CA LEU A 10 45.46 22.97 32.71
C LEU A 10 44.16 23.54 32.14
N ASN A 11 43.88 24.75 32.63
CA ASN A 11 43.12 25.77 31.94
C ASN A 11 43.92 26.18 30.69
N LEU A 12 44.09 25.24 29.75
CA LEU A 12 44.44 25.56 28.37
C LEU A 12 43.12 25.97 27.71
N ASP A 13 42.77 27.22 27.99
CA ASP A 13 41.54 27.91 27.59
C ASP A 13 40.31 27.54 28.44
N LEU A 14 39.70 28.56 29.07
CA LEU A 14 38.51 28.52 29.94
C LEU A 14 37.22 28.12 29.17
N ARG A 15 37.33 27.25 28.18
CA ARG A 15 36.23 26.83 27.32
C ARG A 15 35.75 25.46 27.79
N SER A 16 34.59 25.45 28.46
CA SER A 16 33.89 24.23 28.88
C SER A 16 33.37 23.37 27.72
N LYS A 17 33.58 23.79 26.46
CA LYS A 17 33.15 23.09 25.25
C LYS A 17 34.24 23.15 24.18
N TYR A 18 34.93 22.05 23.97
CA TYR A 18 35.78 21.85 22.79
C TYR A 18 34.88 21.51 21.59
N GLN A 19 34.41 22.52 20.87
CA GLN A 19 33.81 22.32 19.56
C GLN A 19 34.94 22.31 18.54
N THR A 20 35.37 21.13 18.10
CA THR A 20 36.34 21.01 17.01
C THR A 20 35.67 21.43 15.71
N PHE A 21 36.28 22.38 14.99
CA PHE A 21 35.80 22.82 13.67
C PHE A 21 35.59 21.64 12.70
N LEU A 22 36.47 20.63 12.81
CA LEU A 22 36.37 19.38 12.05
C LEU A 22 35.13 18.55 12.41
N GLY A 23 34.74 18.48 13.68
CA GLY A 23 33.52 17.79 14.12
C GLY A 23 32.25 18.46 13.62
N GLY A 24 32.25 19.80 13.53
CA GLY A 24 31.16 20.57 12.94
C GLY A 24 30.95 20.22 11.46
N LEU A 25 32.03 20.17 10.68
CA LEU A 25 31.96 19.86 9.25
C LEU A 25 31.47 18.42 8.99
N VAL A 26 31.92 17.46 9.79
CA VAL A 26 31.44 16.06 9.72
C VAL A 26 29.96 15.96 10.09
N SER A 27 29.51 16.65 11.15
CA SER A 27 28.09 16.63 11.54
C SER A 27 27.20 17.27 10.48
N MET A 28 27.65 18.35 9.84
CA MET A 28 26.93 19.02 8.76
C MET A 28 26.81 18.11 7.53
N PHE A 29 27.87 17.38 7.19
CA PHE A 29 27.85 16.41 6.09
C PHE A 29 26.85 15.28 6.32
N ILE A 30 26.77 14.74 7.55
CA ILE A 30 25.80 13.70 7.92
C ILE A 30 24.35 14.22 7.77
N VAL A 31 24.09 15.46 8.19
CA VAL A 31 22.76 16.07 8.04
C VAL A 31 22.35 16.18 6.57
N PHE A 32 23.27 16.57 5.68
CA PHE A 32 22.98 16.62 4.23
C PHE A 32 22.68 15.23 3.65
N LEU A 33 23.39 14.19 4.08
CA LEU A 33 23.11 12.82 3.66
C LEU A 33 21.72 12.35 4.10
N LEU A 34 21.32 12.66 5.34
CA LEU A 34 19.99 12.30 5.86
C LEU A 34 18.87 13.03 5.10
N ILE A 35 19.05 14.31 4.77
CA ILE A 35 18.08 15.06 3.97
C ILE A 35 17.97 14.45 2.57
N GLY A 36 19.10 14.17 1.90
CA GLY A 36 19.12 13.55 0.58
C GLY A 36 18.44 12.18 0.55
N TYR A 37 18.72 11.34 1.55
CA TYR A 37 18.07 10.04 1.71
C TYR A 37 16.55 10.19 1.91
N SER A 38 16.12 11.09 2.79
CA SER A 38 14.70 11.30 3.09
C SER A 38 13.92 11.84 1.88
N VAL A 39 14.52 12.73 1.07
CA VAL A 39 13.91 13.23 -0.16
C VAL A 39 13.72 12.11 -1.18
N ASN A 40 14.73 11.24 -1.35
CA ASN A 40 14.61 10.10 -2.25
C ASN A 40 13.52 9.12 -1.83
N GLU A 41 13.39 8.85 -0.53
CA GLU A 41 12.30 8.03 0.01
C GLU A 41 10.95 8.70 -0.25
N ILE A 42 10.77 9.99 0.09
CA ILE A 42 9.51 10.71 -0.14
C ILE A 42 9.11 10.73 -1.62
N ILE A 43 10.07 10.98 -2.52
CA ILE A 43 9.86 10.93 -3.97
C ILE A 43 9.51 9.51 -4.40
N GLY A 44 10.21 8.49 -3.90
CA GLY A 44 9.88 7.08 -4.14
C GLY A 44 8.46 6.75 -3.72
N TYR A 45 8.05 7.12 -2.50
CA TYR A 45 6.68 6.95 -2.02
C TYR A 45 5.65 7.73 -2.84
N THR A 46 5.95 8.97 -3.23
CA THR A 46 4.99 9.83 -3.95
C THR A 46 4.88 9.46 -5.43
N ILE A 47 5.92 8.91 -6.05
CA ILE A 47 5.90 8.48 -7.45
C ILE A 47 5.42 7.03 -7.57
N GLN A 48 5.87 6.11 -6.71
CA GLN A 48 5.42 4.71 -6.75
C GLN A 48 4.02 4.49 -6.17
N ARG A 49 3.57 5.37 -5.26
CA ARG A 49 2.19 5.40 -4.75
C ARG A 49 1.44 6.67 -5.14
N GLY A 50 1.98 7.43 -6.10
CA GLY A 50 1.27 8.42 -6.88
C GLY A 50 0.24 7.70 -7.71
N ILE A 51 -0.80 7.28 -6.99
CA ILE A 51 -2.02 6.66 -7.46
C ILE A 51 -2.41 7.38 -8.73
N GLN A 52 -2.63 6.56 -9.75
CA GLN A 52 -3.40 6.84 -10.94
C GLN A 52 -4.83 7.30 -10.56
N ILE A 53 -4.98 8.39 -9.82
CA ILE A 53 -6.14 9.24 -9.97
C ILE A 53 -5.81 10.16 -11.14
N THR A 54 -5.56 9.55 -12.31
CA THR A 54 -5.88 10.24 -13.54
C THR A 54 -7.39 10.40 -13.45
N GLN A 55 -7.84 11.54 -12.91
CA GLN A 55 -9.17 12.04 -13.13
C GLN A 55 -9.25 12.29 -14.63
N GLU A 56 -9.39 11.22 -15.42
CA GLU A 56 -9.77 11.31 -16.81
C GLU A 56 -11.19 11.84 -16.82
N GLY A 57 -11.31 13.17 -16.89
CA GLY A 57 -12.30 13.80 -17.74
C GLY A 57 -13.76 13.64 -17.36
N ASP A 58 -14.13 13.25 -16.15
CA ASP A 58 -15.52 13.45 -15.71
C ASP A 58 -15.61 13.88 -14.25
N GLN A 59 -16.46 14.87 -14.03
CA GLN A 59 -16.66 15.54 -12.77
C GLN A 59 -17.08 14.48 -11.74
N THR A 60 -16.29 14.27 -10.69
CA THR A 60 -16.72 13.52 -9.50
C THR A 60 -17.86 14.30 -8.84
N LYS A 61 -19.06 14.17 -9.41
CA LYS A 61 -20.29 14.73 -8.86
C LYS A 61 -20.62 13.88 -7.64
N PHE A 62 -20.19 14.36 -6.48
CA PHE A 62 -20.62 13.80 -5.20
C PHE A 62 -22.15 13.93 -5.11
N ASN A 63 -22.83 12.80 -5.24
CA ASN A 63 -24.25 12.70 -4.98
C ASN A 63 -24.45 12.48 -3.47
N TYR A 64 -25.33 13.26 -2.85
CA TYR A 64 -25.68 13.10 -1.44
C TYR A 64 -26.46 11.81 -1.17
N ASP A 65 -27.05 11.22 -2.22
CA ASP A 65 -27.75 9.95 -2.19
C ASP A 65 -27.29 9.11 -3.39
N PRO A 66 -26.10 8.47 -3.32
CA PRO A 66 -25.59 7.68 -4.42
C PRO A 66 -26.43 6.42 -4.63
N ASP A 67 -26.76 6.13 -5.88
CA ASP A 67 -27.42 4.88 -6.25
C ASP A 67 -26.55 3.67 -5.89
N VAL A 68 -27.19 2.52 -5.68
CA VAL A 68 -26.50 1.25 -5.45
C VAL A 68 -25.60 0.92 -6.64
N LEU A 69 -24.31 0.77 -6.40
CA LEU A 69 -23.34 0.39 -7.42
C LEU A 69 -23.23 -1.14 -7.47
N VAL A 70 -23.68 -1.71 -8.57
CA VAL A 70 -23.60 -3.16 -8.80
C VAL A 70 -22.30 -3.50 -9.52
N LEU A 71 -21.42 -4.20 -8.82
CA LEU A 71 -20.18 -4.76 -9.35
C LEU A 71 -20.41 -6.19 -9.82
N ASN A 72 -20.05 -6.47 -11.07
CA ASN A 72 -20.25 -7.75 -11.72
C ASN A 72 -19.05 -8.08 -12.63
N ASN A 73 -19.13 -9.21 -13.32
CA ASN A 73 -18.10 -9.70 -14.23
C ASN A 73 -17.78 -8.78 -15.44
N GLN A 74 -18.55 -7.71 -15.67
CA GLN A 74 -18.34 -6.77 -16.77
C GLN A 74 -17.56 -5.53 -16.34
N ASN A 75 -17.72 -5.11 -15.08
CA ASN A 75 -17.16 -3.85 -14.58
C ASN A 75 -16.18 -4.03 -13.42
N PHE A 76 -16.06 -5.24 -12.87
CA PHE A 76 -15.22 -5.50 -11.72
C PHE A 76 -14.68 -6.92 -11.73
N ILE A 77 -13.46 -7.08 -11.23
CA ILE A 77 -12.87 -8.38 -10.94
C ILE A 77 -11.84 -8.20 -9.82
N PHE A 78 -11.76 -9.20 -8.94
CA PHE A 78 -10.69 -9.28 -7.94
C PHE A 78 -10.08 -10.67 -7.95
N ALA A 79 -8.89 -10.77 -7.37
CA ALA A 79 -8.17 -12.03 -7.24
C ALA A 79 -7.54 -12.17 -5.87
N ILE A 80 -7.54 -13.38 -5.33
CA ILE A 80 -6.93 -13.74 -4.06
C ILE A 80 -5.77 -14.68 -4.35
N ARG A 81 -4.54 -14.21 -4.07
CA ARG A 81 -3.35 -15.04 -4.13
C ARG A 81 -3.28 -15.89 -2.87
N VAL A 82 -3.17 -17.21 -3.04
CA VAL A 82 -3.00 -18.15 -1.94
C VAL A 82 -1.57 -18.67 -1.95
N GLU A 83 -0.86 -18.47 -0.85
CA GLU A 83 0.51 -18.99 -0.67
C GLU A 83 0.45 -20.39 -0.09
N GLN A 84 0.14 -21.37 -0.94
CA GLN A 84 0.13 -22.78 -0.59
C GLN A 84 0.52 -23.62 -1.80
N ASP A 85 1.39 -24.61 -1.60
CA ASP A 85 1.66 -25.61 -2.63
C ASP A 85 0.39 -26.42 -2.93
N SER A 86 0.07 -26.55 -4.21
CA SER A 86 -1.03 -27.38 -4.71
C SER A 86 -2.40 -27.11 -4.06
N PHE A 87 -2.75 -25.84 -3.82
CA PHE A 87 -4.05 -25.45 -3.23
C PHE A 87 -5.26 -26.12 -3.89
N TYR A 88 -5.26 -26.24 -5.23
CA TYR A 88 -6.36 -26.85 -5.99
C TYR A 88 -6.48 -28.38 -5.84
N GLN A 89 -5.40 -29.05 -5.42
CA GLN A 89 -5.36 -30.51 -5.28
C GLN A 89 -5.59 -30.93 -3.83
N SER A 90 -5.08 -30.15 -2.87
CA SER A 90 -5.15 -30.44 -1.44
C SER A 90 -5.20 -29.13 -0.62
N PRO A 91 -6.35 -28.45 -0.58
CA PRO A 91 -6.48 -27.21 0.19
C PRO A 91 -6.36 -27.49 1.69
N GLN A 92 -5.54 -26.72 2.40
CA GLN A 92 -5.41 -26.83 3.86
C GLN A 92 -6.53 -26.08 4.60
N PHE A 93 -7.17 -25.13 3.93
CA PHE A 93 -8.24 -24.30 4.45
C PHE A 93 -9.20 -23.91 3.33
N ASP A 94 -10.44 -23.60 3.71
CA ASP A 94 -11.47 -23.11 2.81
C ASP A 94 -11.52 -21.58 2.83
N ILE A 95 -11.69 -20.96 1.67
CA ILE A 95 -11.73 -19.51 1.51
C ILE A 95 -13.12 -19.13 1.01
N GLN A 96 -13.85 -18.36 1.82
CA GLN A 96 -15.18 -17.89 1.51
C GLN A 96 -15.22 -16.37 1.55
N VAL A 97 -15.75 -15.76 0.50
CA VAL A 97 -16.02 -14.33 0.43
C VAL A 97 -17.51 -14.14 0.69
N ARG A 98 -17.85 -13.29 1.66
CA ARG A 98 -19.23 -13.00 2.03
C ARG A 98 -19.47 -11.51 2.00
N GLN A 99 -20.54 -11.10 1.36
CA GLN A 99 -21.04 -9.72 1.36
C GLN A 99 -22.15 -9.61 2.38
N HIS A 100 -22.06 -8.60 3.24
CA HIS A 100 -23.09 -8.29 4.22
C HIS A 100 -23.91 -7.10 3.72
N GLN A 101 -25.21 -7.29 3.51
CA GLN A 101 -26.13 -6.25 3.05
C GLN A 101 -27.36 -6.21 3.94
N ASN A 102 -27.53 -5.13 4.71
CA ASN A 102 -28.75 -4.84 5.49
C ASN A 102 -29.34 -6.05 6.24
N SER A 103 -28.49 -6.87 6.87
CA SER A 103 -28.79 -8.14 7.60
C SER A 103 -28.81 -9.44 6.79
N ASN A 104 -28.72 -9.39 5.46
CA ASN A 104 -28.52 -10.56 4.61
C ASN A 104 -27.03 -10.80 4.36
N GLU A 105 -26.64 -12.06 4.31
CA GLU A 105 -25.29 -12.48 3.95
C GLU A 105 -25.32 -13.25 2.64
N VAL A 106 -24.67 -12.70 1.62
CA VAL A 106 -24.55 -13.32 0.29
C VAL A 106 -23.14 -13.89 0.18
N SER A 107 -23.04 -15.20 -0.06
CA SER A 107 -21.75 -15.85 -0.28
C SER A 107 -21.37 -15.82 -1.75
N LEU A 108 -20.14 -15.41 -2.04
CA LEU A 108 -19.55 -15.45 -3.38
C LEU A 108 -18.77 -16.75 -3.57
N GLU A 109 -19.09 -17.48 -4.64
CA GLU A 109 -18.31 -18.64 -5.07
C GLU A 109 -17.01 -18.20 -5.75
N LEU A 110 -15.92 -18.85 -5.38
CA LEU A 110 -14.60 -18.65 -5.97
C LEU A 110 -14.22 -19.81 -6.88
N GLN A 111 -13.44 -19.52 -7.92
CA GLN A 111 -12.88 -20.47 -8.87
C GLN A 111 -11.43 -20.12 -9.18
N GLN A 112 -10.71 -21.03 -9.83
CA GLN A 112 -9.39 -20.73 -10.37
C GLN A 112 -9.48 -19.59 -11.39
N CYS A 113 -8.64 -18.57 -11.22
CA CYS A 113 -8.58 -17.44 -12.14
C CYS A 113 -8.16 -17.88 -13.54
N THR A 114 -8.73 -17.24 -14.55
CA THR A 114 -8.26 -17.33 -15.94
C THR A 114 -7.85 -15.97 -16.44
N PHE A 115 -6.75 -15.89 -17.20
CA PHE A 115 -6.27 -14.63 -17.77
C PHE A 115 -7.35 -13.91 -18.60
N GLN A 116 -8.19 -14.67 -19.32
CA GLN A 116 -9.25 -14.14 -20.19
C GLN A 116 -10.27 -13.27 -19.43
N GLN A 117 -10.56 -13.58 -18.16
CA GLN A 117 -11.50 -12.80 -17.34
C GLN A 117 -11.01 -11.39 -17.04
N PHE A 118 -9.69 -11.20 -16.97
CA PHE A 118 -9.10 -9.89 -16.73
C PHE A 118 -9.09 -9.05 -17.99
N VAL A 119 -8.88 -9.67 -19.16
CA VAL A 119 -8.88 -8.97 -20.45
C VAL A 119 -10.25 -8.34 -20.74
N SER A 120 -11.35 -8.95 -20.32
CA SER A 120 -12.70 -8.39 -20.55
C SER A 120 -13.04 -7.21 -19.65
N VAL A 121 -12.38 -7.08 -18.49
CA VAL A 121 -12.68 -6.03 -17.49
C VAL A 121 -11.63 -4.92 -17.51
N LEU A 122 -10.37 -5.25 -17.82
CA LEU A 122 -9.24 -4.32 -17.77
C LEU A 122 -8.79 -3.90 -19.17
N ASN A 123 -8.81 -2.59 -19.42
CA ASN A 123 -8.31 -1.98 -20.66
C ASN A 123 -6.85 -1.50 -20.55
N SER A 124 -6.03 -2.09 -19.69
CA SER A 124 -4.65 -1.65 -19.43
C SER A 124 -3.64 -2.76 -19.70
N SER A 125 -2.78 -2.54 -20.70
CA SER A 125 -1.72 -3.50 -21.07
C SER A 125 -0.72 -3.74 -19.95
N GLN A 126 -0.35 -2.71 -19.18
CA GLN A 126 0.59 -2.85 -18.06
C GLN A 126 0.07 -3.79 -16.96
N VAL A 127 -1.25 -3.78 -16.71
CA VAL A 127 -1.86 -4.66 -15.71
C VAL A 127 -1.93 -6.08 -16.24
N LEU A 128 -2.22 -6.26 -17.53
CA LEU A 128 -2.20 -7.58 -18.18
C LEU A 128 -0.80 -8.20 -18.15
N ASP A 129 0.25 -7.44 -18.46
CA ASP A 129 1.64 -7.89 -18.38
C ASP A 129 2.02 -8.32 -16.95
N PHE A 130 1.56 -7.56 -15.94
CA PHE A 130 1.76 -7.89 -14.53
C PHE A 130 1.07 -9.21 -14.14
N LEU A 131 -0.18 -9.42 -14.58
CA LEU A 131 -0.94 -10.63 -14.26
C LEU A 131 -0.32 -11.87 -14.89
N GLU A 132 0.20 -11.74 -16.12
CA GLU A 132 0.93 -12.81 -16.79
C GLU A 132 2.23 -13.15 -16.05
N ALA A 133 3.03 -12.13 -15.72
CA ALA A 133 4.30 -12.29 -15.00
C ALA A 133 4.13 -12.95 -13.62
N ASN A 134 2.98 -12.74 -12.96
CA ASN A 134 2.70 -13.25 -11.62
C ASN A 134 1.90 -14.57 -11.59
N GLN A 135 1.75 -15.25 -12.73
CA GLN A 135 1.06 -16.54 -12.82
C GLN A 135 -0.35 -16.49 -12.21
N VAL A 136 -1.17 -15.53 -12.65
CA VAL A 136 -2.55 -15.31 -12.15
C VAL A 136 -3.41 -16.57 -12.14
N ASN A 137 -3.13 -17.55 -13.00
CA ASN A 137 -3.81 -18.84 -13.05
C ASN A 137 -3.71 -19.64 -11.73
N THR A 138 -2.80 -19.26 -10.83
CA THR A 138 -2.68 -19.87 -9.50
C THR A 138 -3.59 -19.22 -8.46
N TRP A 139 -4.23 -18.10 -8.78
CA TRP A 139 -5.05 -17.30 -7.85
C TRP A 139 -6.54 -17.67 -7.94
N LEU A 140 -7.29 -17.25 -6.93
CA LEU A 140 -8.75 -17.43 -6.86
C LEU A 140 -9.48 -16.17 -7.28
N CYS A 141 -10.45 -16.34 -8.18
CA CYS A 141 -11.29 -15.28 -8.70
C CYS A 141 -12.76 -15.60 -8.42
N PRO A 142 -13.65 -14.59 -8.42
CA PRO A 142 -15.09 -14.83 -8.47
C PRO A 142 -15.49 -15.74 -9.62
N LYS A 143 -16.52 -16.54 -9.39
CA LYS A 143 -17.19 -17.26 -10.46
C LYS A 143 -17.83 -16.28 -11.44
N SER A 144 -17.92 -16.65 -12.72
CA SER A 144 -18.34 -15.73 -13.79
C SER A 144 -19.73 -15.10 -13.60
N GLU A 145 -20.60 -15.67 -12.76
CA GLU A 145 -21.90 -15.10 -12.41
C GLU A 145 -21.90 -14.63 -10.95
N PHE A 146 -21.37 -13.42 -10.72
CA PHE A 146 -21.40 -12.78 -9.42
C PHE A 146 -21.97 -11.36 -9.53
N SER A 147 -22.58 -10.91 -8.43
CA SER A 147 -23.08 -9.55 -8.24
C SER A 147 -22.71 -9.12 -6.83
N ILE A 148 -21.95 -8.03 -6.70
CA ILE A 148 -21.62 -7.40 -5.43
C ILE A 148 -22.25 -6.02 -5.45
N GLU A 149 -23.02 -5.70 -4.42
CA GLU A 149 -23.71 -4.42 -4.31
C GLU A 149 -22.95 -3.52 -3.33
N LEU A 150 -22.55 -2.35 -3.80
CA LEU A 150 -21.93 -1.31 -2.99
C LEU A 150 -22.96 -0.21 -2.72
N GLU A 151 -23.27 -0.02 -1.45
CA GLU A 151 -24.16 1.03 -0.97
C GLU A 151 -23.36 2.00 -0.07
N GLY A 152 -23.73 3.29 -0.12
CA GLY A 152 -23.23 4.25 0.85
C GLY A 152 -23.90 4.07 2.21
N THR A 153 -23.21 4.39 3.29
CA THR A 153 -23.87 4.51 4.60
C THR A 153 -24.79 5.73 4.59
N PRO A 154 -26.12 5.58 4.78
CA PRO A 154 -26.99 6.74 4.85
C PRO A 154 -26.61 7.59 6.07
N PHE A 155 -26.34 8.87 5.85
CA PHE A 155 -26.20 9.83 6.95
C PHE A 155 -27.56 9.91 7.66
N CYS A 156 -27.64 9.34 8.87
CA CYS A 156 -28.78 9.56 9.74
C CYS A 156 -28.86 11.06 10.06
N LYS A 157 -29.81 11.76 9.44
CA LYS A 157 -30.22 13.09 9.90
C LYS A 157 -30.94 12.91 11.23
N PHE A 158 -30.29 13.34 12.32
CA PHE A 158 -30.90 13.55 13.63
C PHE A 158 -31.81 14.78 13.60
#